data_AF-A0A6J4N814-F1
#
_entry.id   AF-A0A6J4N814-F1
#
_cell.length_a   1.000
_cell.length_b   1.000
_cell.length_c   1.000
_cell.angle_alpha   90.00
_cell.angle_beta   90.00
_cell.angle_gamma   90.00
#
_symmetry.space_group_name_H-M   'P 1'
#
loop_
_entity.id
_entity.type
_entity.pdbx_description
1 polymer ?
#
loop_
_entity_poly.entity_id
_entity_poly.type
_entity_poly.pdbx_seq_one_letter_code
_entity_poly.pdbx_strand_id
1 'polypeptide(L)' 'GAILGPGHPAVLHDDPDWILIYHYYYDEFNQGAARLAMNKLEWVDGWPVVI' A
#
# COMPACT_ATOMS: atom_id res chain seq x y z
N GLY A 1 -3.28 16.27 -0.66
CA GLY A 1 -2.22 15.96 -1.64
C GLY A 1 -2.54 14.64 -2.31
N ALA A 2 -2.30 14.54 -3.62
CA ALA A 2 -2.51 13.30 -4.37
C ALA A 2 -1.45 12.25 -4.01
N ILE A 3 -1.85 10.98 -3.91
CA ILE A 3 -0.92 9.84 -3.81
C ILE A 3 -0.30 9.63 -5.20
N LEU A 4 1.02 9.72 -5.29
CA LEU A 4 1.78 9.50 -6.52
C LEU A 4 2.67 8.27 -6.41
N GLY A 5 2.73 7.50 -7.50
CA GLY A 5 3.68 6.40 -7.70
C GLY A 5 3.72 5.37 -6.55
N PRO A 6 2.60 4.79 -6.12
CA PRO A 6 2.63 3.71 -5.14
C PRO A 6 3.43 2.51 -5.69
N GLY A 7 4.33 1.94 -4.89
CA GLY A 7 5.23 0.87 -5.35
C GLY A 7 6.09 0.21 -4.27
N HIS A 8 6.96 -0.71 -4.71
CA HIS A 8 7.76 -1.61 -3.86
C HIS A 8 6.89 -2.31 -2.79
N PRO A 9 5.89 -3.10 -3.21
CA PRO A 9 4.97 -3.71 -2.27
C PRO A 9 5.61 -4.91 -1.56
N ALA A 10 5.18 -5.14 -0.33
CA ALA A 10 5.29 -6.38 0.39
C ALA A 10 3.89 -6.80 0.88
N VAL A 11 3.64 -8.11 0.94
CA VAL A 11 2.40 -8.66 1.49
C VAL A 11 2.75 -9.42 2.77
N LEU A 12 2.09 -9.06 3.86
CA LEU A 12 2.19 -9.71 5.16
C LEU A 12 0.88 -10.42 5.48
N HIS A 13 0.96 -11.63 6.01
CA HIS A 13 -0.16 -12.30 6.65
C HIS A 13 0.04 -12.22 8.17
N ASP A 14 -0.85 -11.51 8.84
CA ASP A 14 -0.91 -11.36 10.29
C ASP A 14 -2.31 -11.80 10.74
N ASP A 15 -2.46 -13.11 10.95
CA ASP A 15 -3.73 -13.82 11.14
C ASP A 15 -4.70 -13.06 12.08
N PRO A 16 -5.91 -12.68 11.61
CA PRO A 16 -6.59 -13.11 10.38
C PRO A 16 -6.39 -12.21 9.16
N ASP A 17 -5.59 -11.14 9.28
CA ASP A 17 -5.51 -10.07 8.29
C ASP A 17 -4.39 -10.29 7.28
N TRP A 18 -4.66 -9.93 6.02
CA TRP A 18 -3.62 -9.71 5.01
C TRP A 18 -3.36 -8.22 4.90
N ILE A 19 -2.09 -7.83 4.84
CA ILE A 19 -1.67 -6.43 4.79
C ILE A 19 -0.79 -6.19 3.57
N LEU A 20 -1.17 -5.24 2.73
CA LEU A 20 -0.34 -4.65 1.69
C LEU A 20 0.47 -3.49 2.28
N ILE A 21 1.79 -3.60 2.23
CA ILE A 21 2.72 -2.58 2.68
C ILE A 21 3.44 -2.03 1.45
N TYR A 22 3.49 -0.71 1.26
CA TYR A 22 4.12 -0.09 0.10
C TYR A 22 4.57 1.33 0.41
N HIS A 23 5.41 1.89 -0.47
CA HIS A 23 5.72 3.32 -0.41
C HIS A 23 4.91 4.11 -1.43
N TYR A 24 4.76 5.41 -1.18
CA TYR A 24 4.19 6.37 -2.11
C TYR A 24 4.80 7.77 -1.89
N TYR A 25 4.47 8.73 -2.76
CA TYR A 25 4.91 10.12 -2.67
C TYR A 25 3.72 11.08 -2.65
N TYR A 26 3.89 12.26 -2.05
CA TYR A 26 3.01 13.41 -2.27
C TYR A 26 3.71 14.40 -3.19
N ASP A 27 3.03 14.76 -4.28
CA ASP A 27 3.40 15.76 -5.30
C ASP A 27 4.07 17.01 -4.69
N GLU A 28 3.32 17.70 -3.84
CA GLU A 28 3.53 19.15 -3.63
C GLU A 28 4.33 19.46 -2.36
N PHE A 29 4.46 18.50 -1.44
CA PHE A 29 4.86 18.80 -0.05
C PHE A 29 6.17 18.17 0.41
N ASN A 30 6.72 17.20 -0.32
CA ASN A 30 7.77 16.34 0.23
C ASN A 30 9.00 16.09 -0.66
N GLN A 31 9.17 16.78 -1.80
CA GLN A 31 10.39 16.70 -2.64
C GLN A 31 10.86 15.26 -2.97
N GLY A 32 9.92 14.32 -3.19
CA GLY A 32 10.28 12.93 -3.45
C GLY A 32 10.68 12.11 -2.21
N ALA A 33 10.39 12.58 -1.00
CA ALA A 33 10.49 11.77 0.21
C ALA A 33 9.37 10.71 0.23
N ALA A 34 9.76 9.45 0.17
CA ALA A 34 8.87 8.30 0.24
C ALA A 34 8.13 8.25 1.59
N ARG A 35 6.86 7.84 1.56
CA ARG A 35 6.02 7.62 2.73
C ARG A 35 5.53 6.18 2.75
N LEU A 36 5.40 5.61 3.94
CA LEU A 36 4.82 4.29 4.15
C LEU A 36 3.30 4.35 4.10
N ALA A 37 2.69 3.39 3.40
CA ALA A 37 1.27 3.09 3.47
C ALA A 37 1.08 1.61 3.81
N MET A 38 -0.03 1.34 4.49
CA MET A 38 -0.50 0.00 4.82
C MET A 38 -2.00 -0.06 4.56
N ASN A 39 -2.43 -1.08 3.85
CA ASN A 39 -3.84 -1.35 3.57
C ASN A 39 -4.15 -2.82 3.86
N LYS A 40 -5.38 -3.11 4.27
CA LYS A 40 -5.84 -4.48 4.34
C LYS A 40 -6.07 -5.03 2.93
N LEU A 41 -5.85 -6.33 2.79
CA LEU A 41 -6.19 -7.10 1.60
C LEU A 41 -7.24 -8.15 1.94
N GLU A 42 -8.16 -8.35 1.01
CA GLU A 42 -8.97 -9.56 0.91
C GLU A 42 -8.59 -10.35 -0.34
N TRP A 43 -8.83 -11.65 -0.32
CA TRP A 43 -8.66 -12.53 -1.48
C TRP A 43 -10.04 -12.84 -2.06
N VAL A 44 -10.38 -12.20 -3.18
CA VAL A 44 -11.64 -12.40 -3.90
C VAL A 44 -11.35 -13.18 -5.17
N ASP A 45 -11.94 -14.37 -5.31
CA ASP A 45 -11.72 -15.27 -6.45
C ASP A 45 -10.23 -15.57 -6.71
N GLY A 46 -9.41 -15.63 -5.64
CA GLY A 46 -7.97 -15.88 -5.70
C GLY A 46 -7.11 -14.66 -6.02
N TRP A 47 -7.71 -13.47 -6.17
CA TRP A 47 -7.00 -12.21 -6.44
C TRP A 47 -7.02 -11.27 -5.23
N PRO A 48 -5.92 -10.56 -4.95
CA PRO A 48 -5.85 -9.61 -3.85
C PRO A 48 -6.58 -8.31 -4.19
N VAL A 49 -7.43 -7.85 -3.28
CA VAL A 49 -8.20 -6.60 -3.38
C VAL A 49 -7.94 -5.75 -2.14
N VAL A 50 -7.59 -4.47 -2.34
CA VAL A 50 -7.46 -3.51 -1.24
C VAL A 50 -8.84 -3.15 -0.72
N ILE A 51 -9.02 -3.20 0.61
CA ILE A 51 -10.26 -2.85 1.31
C ILE A 51 -10.06 -1.68 2.29
#